data_AF-A0A643CBW6-F1
#
_entry.id   AF-A0A643CBW6-F1
#
_cell.length_a   1.000
_cell.length_b   1.000
_cell.length_c   1.000
_cell.angle_alpha   90.00
_cell.angle_beta   90.00
_cell.angle_gamma   90.00
#
_symmetry.space_group_name_H-M   'P 1'
#
loop_
_entity.id
_entity.type
_entity.pdbx_description
1 polymer ?
#
loop_
_entity_poly.entity_id
_entity_poly.type
_entity_poly.pdbx_seq_one_letter_code
_entity_poly.pdbx_strand_id
1 'polypeptide(L)' 'MNALSAQAVRRIVERDGLSEDAAQSRLQSQMSGQQLVDQSHVVLSTLWEPHVTQRQVEKAWALLQKRISEAPSGP' A
#
# COMPACT_ATOMS: atom_id res chain seq x y z
N MET A 1 -7.26 15.95 7.05
CA MET A 1 -6.62 15.40 5.84
C MET A 1 -5.39 14.64 6.28
N ASN A 2 -5.28 13.35 5.95
CA ASN A 2 -4.13 12.53 6.37
C ASN A 2 -2.96 12.73 5.39
N ALA A 3 -1.71 12.73 5.87
CA ALA A 3 -0.53 12.97 5.02
C ALA A 3 -0.42 12.00 3.82
N LEU A 4 -0.92 10.77 3.97
CA LEU A 4 -0.95 9.74 2.92
C LEU A 4 -1.87 10.11 1.74
N SER A 5 -3.03 10.73 2.00
CA SER A 5 -3.94 11.13 0.92
C SER A 5 -3.35 12.29 0.11
N ALA A 6 -2.61 13.19 0.75
CA ALA A 6 -1.94 14.30 0.05
C ALA A 6 -0.83 13.79 -0.90
N GLN A 7 -0.02 12.83 -0.46
CA GLN A 7 1.00 12.23 -1.33
C GLN A 7 0.37 11.43 -2.49
N ALA A 8 -0.75 10.74 -2.24
CA ALA A 8 -1.46 10.00 -3.27
C ALA A 8 -2.03 10.92 -4.37
N VAL A 9 -2.67 12.04 -4.00
CA VAL A 9 -3.15 13.05 -4.96
C VAL A 9 -1.99 13.58 -5.79
N ARG A 10 -0.90 14.00 -5.13
CA ARG A 10 0.28 14.54 -5.80
C ARG A 10 0.84 13.57 -6.85
N ARG A 11 0.97 12.29 -6.51
CA ARG A 11 1.47 11.25 -7.44
C ARG A 11 0.55 11.04 -8.65
N ILE A 12 -0.77 11.09 -8.45
CA ILE A 12 -1.74 10.97 -9.55
C ILE A 12 -1.60 12.16 -10.49
N VAL A 13 -1.51 13.38 -9.96
CA VAL A 13 -1.33 14.61 -10.75
C VAL A 13 -0.03 14.56 -11.55
N GLU A 14 1.11 14.30 -10.88
CA GLU A 14 2.44 14.31 -11.51
C GLU A 14 2.59 13.21 -12.57
N ARG A 15 2.01 12.02 -12.35
CA ARG A 15 2.13 10.87 -13.26
C ARG A 15 1.12 10.91 -14.40
N ASP A 16 -0.14 11.24 -14.11
CA ASP A 16 -1.26 11.12 -15.05
C ASP A 16 -1.62 12.47 -15.71
N GLY A 17 -1.04 13.59 -15.28
CA GLY A 17 -1.33 14.93 -15.80
C GLY A 17 -2.74 15.43 -15.48
N LEU A 18 -3.36 14.89 -14.42
CA LEU A 18 -4.73 15.23 -14.01
C LEU A 18 -4.77 16.49 -13.14
N SER A 19 -5.94 17.14 -13.08
CA SER A 19 -6.19 18.18 -12.07
C SER A 19 -6.28 17.58 -10.66
N GLU A 20 -6.04 18.39 -9.63
CA GLU A 20 -6.18 17.96 -8.24
C GLU A 20 -7.59 17.47 -7.92
N ASP A 21 -8.64 18.14 -8.42
CA ASP A 21 -10.04 17.74 -8.21
C ASP A 21 -10.35 16.37 -8.85
N ALA A 22 -9.81 16.10 -10.05
CA ALA A 22 -9.95 14.82 -10.71
C ALA A 22 -9.21 13.71 -9.96
N ALA A 23 -8.02 14.01 -9.42
CA ALA A 23 -7.26 13.09 -8.58
C ALA A 23 -7.96 12.78 -7.25
N GLN A 24 -8.56 13.78 -6.61
CA GLN A 24 -9.36 13.60 -5.39
C GLN A 24 -10.62 12.77 -5.65
N SER A 25 -11.36 13.09 -6.72
CA SER A 25 -12.55 12.33 -7.13
C SER A 25 -12.22 10.86 -7.37
N ARG A 26 -11.07 10.57 -7.99
CA ARG A 26 -10.58 9.20 -8.19
C ARG A 26 -10.26 8.49 -6.87
N LEU A 27 -9.68 9.18 -5.89
CA LEU A 27 -9.41 8.56 -4.58
C LEU A 27 -10.70 8.31 -3.79
N GLN A 28 -11.69 9.21 -3.91
CA GLN A 28 -12.98 9.05 -3.24
C GLN A 28 -13.85 7.94 -3.82
N SER A 29 -13.68 7.59 -5.10
CA SER A 29 -14.36 6.45 -5.72
C SER A 29 -13.73 5.10 -5.39
N GLN A 30 -12.61 5.09 -4.67
CA GLN A 30 -11.92 3.88 -4.23
C GLN A 30 -12.17 3.63 -2.73
N MET A 31 -11.86 2.42 -2.28
CA MET A 31 -11.82 2.12 -0.85
C MET A 31 -10.82 3.04 -0.14
N SER A 32 -11.18 3.52 1.04
CA SER A 32 -10.27 4.34 1.83
C SER A 32 -9.04 3.54 2.28
N GLY A 33 -7.94 4.25 2.52
CA GLY A 33 -6.71 3.63 3.05
C GLY A 33 -6.96 2.86 4.36
N GLN A 34 -7.85 3.36 5.22
CA GLN A 34 -8.19 2.67 6.47
C GLN A 34 -8.92 1.35 6.20
N GLN A 35 -9.90 1.35 5.30
CA GLN A 35 -10.63 0.12 4.94
C GLN A 35 -9.70 -0.93 4.32
N LEU A 36 -8.71 -0.52 3.52
CA LEU A 36 -7.69 -1.41 2.98
C LEU A 36 -6.82 -2.01 4.10
N VAL A 37 -6.42 -1.21 5.08
CA VAL A 37 -5.63 -1.66 6.24
C VAL A 37 -6.42 -2.66 7.07
N ASP A 38 -7.68 -2.36 7.39
CA ASP A 38 -8.52 -3.20 8.25
C ASP A 38 -8.79 -4.59 7.64
N GLN A 39 -8.75 -4.70 6.32
CA GLN A 39 -9.01 -5.94 5.57
C GLN A 39 -7.73 -6.68 5.14
N SER A 40 -6.55 -6.16 5.48
CA SER A 40 -5.27 -6.70 5.01
C SER A 40 -4.50 -7.45 6.10
N HIS A 41 -3.94 -8.61 5.74
CA HIS A 41 -3.01 -9.35 6.60
C HIS A 41 -1.61 -8.73 6.64
N VAL A 42 -1.22 -8.04 5.56
CA VAL A 42 0.07 -7.37 5.42
C VAL A 42 -0.16 -6.04 4.72
N VAL A 43 0.39 -4.96 5.27
CA VAL A 43 0.34 -3.61 4.70
C VAL A 43 1.77 -3.17 4.37
N LEU A 44 1.96 -2.63 3.17
CA LEU A 44 3.22 -2.06 2.71
C LEU A 44 3.03 -0.57 2.40
N SER A 45 4.06 0.24 2.67
CA SER A 45 4.04 1.68 2.37
C SER A 45 5.21 2.07 1.49
N THR A 46 4.91 2.82 0.43
CA THR A 46 5.90 3.41 -0.50
C THR A 46 6.17 4.89 -0.21
N LEU A 47 5.89 5.35 1.03
CA LEU A 47 6.02 6.76 1.43
C LEU A 47 7.48 7.24 1.38
N TRP A 48 8.41 6.38 1.78
CA TRP A 48 9.85 6.66 1.90
C TRP A 48 10.64 6.30 0.64
N GLU A 49 11.97 6.45 0.70
CA GLU A 49 12.90 6.09 -0.36
C GLU A 49 12.75 4.62 -0.79
N PRO A 50 13.06 4.29 -2.05
CA PRO A 50 12.87 2.94 -2.59
C PRO A 50 13.50 1.82 -1.75
N HIS A 51 14.67 2.08 -1.15
CA HIS A 51 15.37 1.09 -0.31
C HIS A 51 14.59 0.75 0.98
N VAL A 52 13.77 1.65 1.50
CA VAL A 52 12.91 1.39 2.67
C VAL A 52 11.75 0.49 2.27
N THR A 53 11.17 0.72 1.09
CA THR A 53 10.13 -0.16 0.52
C THR A 53 10.70 -1.56 0.28
N GLN A 54 11.90 -1.67 -0.27
CA GLN A 54 12.59 -2.94 -0.49
C GLN A 54 12.70 -3.76 0.81
N ARG A 55 13.19 -3.13 1.89
CA ARG A 55 13.30 -3.79 3.20
C ARG A 55 11.95 -4.25 3.76
N GLN A 56 10.87 -3.46 3.55
CA GLN A 56 9.52 -3.86 3.97
C GLN A 56 9.06 -5.13 3.23
N VAL A 57 9.28 -5.19 1.91
CA VAL A 57 8.94 -6.33 1.06
C VAL A 57 9.73 -7.57 1.47
N GLU A 58 11.05 -7.45 1.64
CA GLU A 58 11.92 -8.56 2.08
C GLU A 58 11.49 -9.13 3.43
N LYS A 59 11.17 -8.26 4.39
CA LYS A 59 10.66 -8.68 5.70
C LYS A 59 9.33 -9.41 5.59
N ALA A 60 8.38 -8.86 4.83
CA ALA A 60 7.07 -9.48 4.62
C ALA A 60 7.20 -10.86 3.96
N TRP A 61 8.08 -10.97 2.95
CA TRP A 61 8.37 -12.21 2.24
C TRP A 61 9.00 -13.27 3.14
N ALA A 62 10.02 -12.91 3.92
CA ALA A 62 10.65 -13.83 4.86
C ALA A 62 9.66 -14.37 5.91
N LEU A 63 8.77 -13.51 6.43
CA LEU A 63 7.72 -13.93 7.37
C LEU A 63 6.66 -14.81 6.70
N LEU A 64 6.31 -14.53 5.44
CA LEU A 64 5.38 -15.37 4.68
C LEU A 64 5.95 -16.78 4.48
N GLN A 65 7.21 -16.90 4.07
CA GLN A 65 7.85 -18.20 3.87
C GLN A 65 7.81 -19.06 5.15
N LYS A 66 8.09 -18.47 6.32
CA LYS A 66 7.98 -19.19 7.60
C LYS A 66 6.58 -19.75 7.86
N ARG A 67 5.53 -18.94 7.64
CA ARG A 67 4.14 -19.38 7.82
C ARG A 67 3.74 -20.49 6.86
N ILE A 68 4.24 -20.45 5.62
CA ILE A 68 3.96 -21.50 4.62
C ILE A 68 4.74 -22.78 4.95
N SER A 69 5.98 -22.68 5.44
CA SER A 69 6.79 -23.85 5.84
C SER A 69 6.32 -24.51 7.14
N GLU A 70 5.73 -23.75 8.06
CA GLU A 70 5.17 -24.24 9.32
C GLU A 70 3.71 -24.72 9.16
N ALA A 71 3.06 -24.44 8.03
CA ALA A 71 1.77 -25.02 7.72
C ALA A 71 1.94 -26.54 7.64
N PRO A 72 1.20 -27.34 8.43
CA PRO A 72 1.29 -28.78 8.29
C PRO A 72 0.94 -29.13 6.85
N SER A 73 1.75 -29.98 6.23
CA SER A 73 1.34 -30.71 5.03
C SER A 73 -0.03 -31.32 5.36
N GLY A 74 -1.08 -30.76 4.77
CA GLY A 74 -2.46 -31.11 5.12
C GLY A 74 -2.75 -32.60 4.91
N PRO A 75 -3.85 -33.12 5.48
CA PRO A 75 -4.27 -34.51 5.31
C PRO A 75 -4.53 -34.90 3.85
#